data_AF-A0A6M8N9D5-F1
#
_entry.id   AF-A0A6M8N9D5-F1
#
_cell.length_a   1.000
_cell.length_b   1.000
_cell.length_c   1.000
_cell.angle_alpha   90.00
_cell.angle_beta   90.00
_cell.angle_gamma   90.00
#
_symmetry.space_group_name_H-M   'P 1'
#
loop_
_entity.id
_entity.type
_entity.pdbx_description
1 polymer ?
#
loop_
_entity_poly.entity_id
_entity_poly.type
_entity_poly.pdbx_seq_one_letter_code
_entity_poly.pdbx_strand_id
1 'polypeptide(L)'
;MITYYITGNTFDLKEEIKLLKPKRKDFKNWWIYNYDFKCWKLEVSNNINSIKFEKELKEFSNKNNLKLEVCKLTKTLTKSMKDFETAEEFFQYFHQHNQKKRFY
;
A
#
# COMPACT_ATOMS: atom_id res chain seq x y z
N MET A 1 -0.57 -9.63 7.51
CA MET A 1 -0.93 -9.24 6.14
C MET A 1 -0.43 -7.83 5.91
N ILE A 2 0.08 -7.52 4.72
CA ILE A 2 0.62 -6.21 4.36
C ILE A 2 -0.21 -5.69 3.20
N THR A 3 -0.64 -4.44 3.29
CA THR A 3 -1.37 -3.78 2.22
C THR A 3 -0.53 -2.62 1.70
N TYR A 4 -0.30 -2.60 0.40
CA TYR A 4 0.37 -1.52 -0.30
C TYR A 4 -0.68 -0.62 -0.95
N TYR A 5 -0.49 0.69 -0.83
CA TYR A 5 -1.28 1.67 -1.55
C TYR A 5 -0.35 2.56 -2.36
N ILE A 6 -0.67 2.75 -3.65
CA ILE A 6 -0.01 3.71 -4.52
C ILE A 6 -0.99 4.84 -4.75
N THR A 7 -0.63 6.03 -4.26
CA THR A 7 -1.44 7.26 -4.33
C THR A 7 -0.72 8.33 -5.17
N GLY A 8 -1.48 9.29 -5.69
CA GLY A 8 -1.00 10.33 -6.61
C GLY A 8 -1.61 10.20 -8.00
N ASN A 9 -0.98 10.79 -9.02
CA ASN A 9 -1.47 10.72 -10.40
C ASN A 9 -1.18 9.34 -11.03
N THR A 10 -2.00 8.35 -10.67
CA THR A 10 -1.81 6.94 -11.05
C THR A 10 -2.55 6.53 -12.31
N PHE A 11 -3.32 7.44 -12.93
CA PHE A 11 -4.17 7.12 -14.06
C PHE A 11 -3.36 6.65 -15.27
N ASP A 12 -2.32 7.40 -15.63
CA ASP A 12 -1.46 7.11 -16.78
C ASP A 12 -0.56 5.89 -16.55
N LEU A 13 -0.39 5.49 -15.30
CA LEU A 13 0.53 4.43 -14.87
C LEU A 13 -0.20 3.12 -14.52
N LYS A 14 -1.50 3.04 -14.81
CA LYS A 14 -2.36 1.89 -14.48
C LYS A 14 -1.79 0.55 -14.93
N GLU A 15 -1.33 0.47 -16.18
CA GLU A 15 -0.84 -0.80 -16.74
C GLU A 15 0.51 -1.19 -16.11
N GLU A 16 1.39 -0.22 -15.86
CA GLU A 16 2.64 -0.45 -15.15
C GLU A 16 2.41 -0.91 -13.70
N ILE A 17 1.47 -0.28 -13.00
CA ILE A 17 1.10 -0.65 -11.63
C ILE A 17 0.61 -2.10 -11.58
N LYS A 18 -0.25 -2.51 -12.51
CA LYS A 18 -0.74 -3.91 -12.57
C LYS A 18 0.36 -4.94 -12.79
N LEU A 19 1.46 -4.57 -13.44
CA LEU A 19 2.62 -5.44 -13.65
C LEU A 19 3.46 -5.63 -12.38
N LEU A 20 3.41 -4.67 -11.44
CA LEU A 20 4.14 -4.75 -10.18
C LEU A 20 3.52 -5.78 -9.24
N LYS A 21 4.01 -7.01 -9.23
CA LYS A 21 3.56 -8.03 -8.27
C LYS A 21 4.72 -8.85 -7.73
N PRO A 22 4.59 -9.42 -6.52
CA PRO A 22 5.53 -10.40 -6.02
C PRO A 22 5.75 -11.51 -7.06
N LYS A 23 7.02 -11.83 -7.36
CA LYS A 23 7.40 -12.87 -8.35
C LYS A 23 7.24 -14.31 -7.83
N ARG A 24 6.39 -14.51 -6.82
CA ARG A 24 6.13 -15.81 -6.19
C ARG A 24 4.99 -16.52 -6.93
N LYS A 25 5.17 -17.83 -7.20
CA LYS A 25 4.21 -18.65 -7.96
C LYS A 25 2.85 -18.81 -7.26
N ASP A 26 2.85 -18.77 -5.93
CA ASP A 26 1.69 -18.88 -5.04
C ASP A 26 0.93 -17.55 -4.85
N PHE A 27 1.44 -16.43 -5.38
CA PHE A 27 0.76 -15.14 -5.29
C PHE A 27 -0.33 -15.01 -6.36
N LYS A 28 -1.59 -14.87 -5.92
CA LYS A 28 -2.76 -14.78 -6.79
C LYS A 28 -3.51 -13.44 -6.73
N ASN A 29 -3.17 -12.58 -5.77
CA ASN A 29 -3.85 -11.30 -5.62
C ASN A 29 -3.42 -10.33 -6.73
N TRP A 30 -4.28 -9.37 -7.03
CA TRP A 30 -4.07 -8.36 -8.04
C TRP A 30 -4.30 -6.98 -7.46
N TRP A 31 -3.75 -5.96 -8.14
CA TRP A 31 -4.04 -4.58 -7.81
C TRP A 31 -5.51 -4.27 -8.02
N ILE A 32 -6.13 -3.68 -7.01
CA ILE A 32 -7.51 -3.23 -7.03
C ILE A 32 -7.49 -1.70 -6.97
N TYR A 33 -8.21 -1.06 -7.88
CA TYR A 33 -8.38 0.39 -7.81
C TYR A 33 -9.45 0.73 -6.76
N ASN A 34 -9.08 1.56 -5.81
CA ASN A 34 -9.97 2.12 -4.80
C ASN A 34 -10.48 3.47 -5.32
N TYR A 35 -11.75 3.52 -5.68
CA TYR A 35 -12.41 4.71 -6.24
C TYR A 35 -12.61 5.82 -5.21
N ASP A 36 -12.88 5.46 -3.95
CA ASP A 36 -13.11 6.41 -2.87
C ASP A 36 -11.88 7.31 -2.66
N PHE A 37 -10.68 6.71 -2.78
CA PHE A 37 -9.41 7.38 -2.52
C PHE A 37 -8.55 7.57 -3.78
N LYS A 38 -9.10 7.25 -4.95
CA LYS A 38 -8.43 7.32 -6.27
C LYS A 38 -7.03 6.71 -6.28
N CYS A 39 -6.88 5.55 -5.65
CA CYS A 39 -5.57 4.93 -5.43
C CYS A 39 -5.58 3.44 -5.76
N TRP A 40 -4.40 2.86 -5.97
CA TRP A 40 -4.25 1.42 -6.20
C TRP A 40 -3.89 0.72 -4.91
N LYS A 41 -4.58 -0.37 -4.60
CA LYS A 41 -4.38 -1.20 -3.41
C LYS A 41 -3.92 -2.61 -3.80
N LEU A 42 -2.90 -3.14 -3.14
CA LEU A 42 -2.48 -4.54 -3.25
C LEU A 42 -2.32 -5.17 -1.87
N GLU A 43 -3.00 -6.28 -1.66
CA GLU A 43 -2.89 -7.08 -0.44
C GLU A 43 -1.91 -8.23 -0.62
N VAL A 44 -0.90 -8.29 0.25
CA VAL A 44 0.17 -9.28 0.21
C VAL A 44 0.31 -9.95 1.57
N SER A 45 0.28 -11.28 1.57
CA SER A 45 0.51 -12.08 2.78
C SER A 45 1.95 -11.89 3.29
N ASN A 46 2.14 -11.93 4.62
CA ASN A 46 3.46 -11.68 5.24
C ASN A 46 4.55 -12.63 4.74
N ASN A 47 4.18 -13.87 4.41
CA ASN A 47 5.07 -14.92 3.90
C ASN A 47 5.45 -14.75 2.42
N ILE A 48 4.69 -13.96 1.66
CA ILE A 48 4.94 -13.66 0.24
C ILE A 48 5.70 -12.34 0.09
N ASN A 49 5.45 -11.40 1.00
CA ASN A 49 6.15 -10.13 0.99
C ASN A 49 7.67 -10.32 1.07
N SER A 50 8.40 -9.56 0.26
CA SER A 50 9.86 -9.60 0.23
C SER A 50 10.43 -8.19 0.21
N ILE A 51 11.60 -8.01 0.80
CA ILE A 51 12.34 -6.74 0.78
C ILE A 51 12.57 -6.27 -0.65
N LYS A 52 12.81 -7.20 -1.58
CA LYS A 52 12.99 -6.91 -3.01
C LYS A 52 11.74 -6.28 -3.61
N PHE A 53 10.57 -6.83 -3.33
CA PHE A 53 9.30 -6.28 -3.82
C PHE A 53 9.00 -4.91 -3.19
N GLU A 54 9.24 -4.72 -1.90
CA GLU A 54 9.11 -3.40 -1.25
C GLU A 54 10.03 -2.36 -1.90
N LYS A 55 11.27 -2.75 -2.25
CA LYS A 55 12.21 -1.86 -2.91
C LYS A 55 11.76 -1.50 -4.33
N GLU A 56 11.29 -2.48 -5.10
CA GLU A 56 10.76 -2.30 -6.45
C GLU A 56 9.57 -1.32 -6.46
N LEU A 57 8.64 -1.46 -5.51
CA LEU A 57 7.53 -0.51 -5.35
C LEU A 57 8.02 0.89 -4.99
N LYS A 58 8.97 1.02 -4.07
CA LYS A 58 9.53 2.33 -3.69
C LYS A 58 10.25 3.00 -4.86
N GLU A 59 11.05 2.26 -5.61
CA GLU A 59 11.75 2.78 -6.80
C GLU A 59 10.75 3.23 -7.86
N PHE A 60 9.70 2.42 -8.13
CA PHE A 60 8.64 2.80 -9.06
C PHE A 60 7.92 4.08 -8.62
N SER A 61 7.54 4.16 -7.33
CA SER A 61 6.85 5.33 -6.81
C SER A 61 7.72 6.58 -6.86
N ASN A 62 9.00 6.49 -6.45
CA ASN A 62 9.92 7.63 -6.50
C ASN A 62 10.18 8.10 -7.94
N LYS A 63 10.36 7.16 -8.88
CA LYS A 63 10.61 7.49 -10.30
C LYS A 63 9.44 8.25 -10.94
N ASN A 64 8.22 7.91 -10.53
CA ASN A 64 6.99 8.48 -11.09
C ASN A 64 6.35 9.57 -10.23
N ASN A 65 7.07 10.07 -9.20
CA ASN A 65 6.57 11.07 -8.25
C ASN A 65 5.23 10.67 -7.60
N LEU A 66 5.08 9.39 -7.30
CA LEU A 66 3.93 8.81 -6.59
C LEU A 66 4.26 8.61 -5.11
N LYS A 67 3.22 8.57 -4.28
CA LYS A 67 3.33 8.23 -2.87
C LYS A 67 3.07 6.73 -2.68
N LEU A 68 3.94 6.05 -1.95
CA LEU A 68 3.77 4.64 -1.56
C LEU A 68 3.46 4.56 -0.08
N GLU A 69 2.25 4.09 0.25
CA GLU A 69 1.81 3.87 1.62
C GLU A 69 1.81 2.37 1.93
N VAL A 70 2.53 1.98 2.98
CA VAL A 70 2.69 0.57 3.39
C VAL A 70 1.99 0.34 4.71
N CYS A 71 0.86 -0.34 4.67
CA CYS A 71 0.04 -0.64 5.84
C CYS A 71 0.29 -2.08 6.31
N LYS A 72 1.01 -2.24 7.42
CA LYS A 72 1.19 -3.53 8.11
C LYS A 72 0.25 -3.58 9.31
N LEU A 73 -0.83 -4.35 9.23
CA LEU A 73 -1.73 -4.53 10.36
C LEU A 73 -1.00 -5.29 11.47
N THR A 74 -0.65 -4.56 12.53
CA THR A 74 -0.03 -5.13 13.74
C THR A 74 -1.00 -5.14 14.92
N LYS A 75 -2.00 -4.26 14.89
CA LYS A 75 -3.09 -4.17 15.86
C LYS A 75 -4.42 -4.05 15.13
N THR A 76 -5.49 -4.50 15.79
CA THR A 76 -6.85 -4.27 15.33
C THR A 76 -7.14 -2.77 15.33
N LEU A 77 -7.61 -2.24 14.20
CA LEU A 77 -8.04 -0.85 14.08
C LEU A 77 -9.52 -0.74 14.42
N THR A 78 -9.89 0.29 15.17
CA THR A 78 -11.28 0.58 15.52
C THR A 78 -12.01 1.35 14.42
N LYS A 79 -11.27 2.07 13.57
CA LYS A 79 -11.80 2.78 12.40
C LYS A 79 -11.34 2.12 11.11
N SER A 80 -12.29 1.95 10.20
CA SER A 80 -12.08 1.48 8.84
C SER A 80 -11.70 2.64 7.92
N MET A 81 -11.26 2.32 6.71
CA MET A 81 -10.91 3.34 5.72
C MET A 81 -12.09 4.25 5.36
N LYS A 82 -13.33 3.76 5.48
CA LYS A 82 -14.56 4.51 5.16
C LYS A 82 -14.93 5.57 6.20
N ASP A 83 -14.29 5.54 7.37
CA ASP A 83 -14.55 6.47 8.46
C ASP A 83 -13.75 7.79 8.32
N PHE A 84 -13.06 7.99 7.19
CA PHE A 84 -12.21 9.14 6.90
C PHE A 84 -12.61 9.78 5.57
N GLU A 85 -12.55 11.11 5.50
CA GLU A 85 -12.89 11.86 4.29
C GLU A 85 -11.77 11.78 3.25
N THR A 86 -10.52 11.70 3.70
CA THR A 86 -9.34 11.64 2.81
C THR A 86 -8.45 10.44 3.09
N ALA A 87 -7.73 10.01 2.04
CA ALA A 87 -6.80 8.89 2.16
C ALA A 87 -5.68 9.22 3.15
N GLU A 88 -5.25 10.49 3.13
CA GLU A 88 -4.17 11.00 3.96
C GLU A 88 -4.52 10.91 5.45
N GLU A 89 -5.75 11.26 5.84
CA GLU A 89 -6.22 11.11 7.22
C GLU A 89 -6.27 9.65 7.67
N PHE A 90 -6.74 8.76 6.80
CA PHE A 90 -6.71 7.32 7.08
C PHE A 90 -5.28 6.83 7.28
N PHE A 91 -4.34 7.17 6.38
CA PHE A 91 -2.95 6.74 6.51
C PHE A 91 -2.28 7.34 7.75
N GLN A 92 -2.56 8.60 8.09
CA GLN A 92 -2.07 9.22 9.30
C GLN A 92 -2.57 8.49 10.55
N TYR A 93 -3.87 8.20 10.63
CA TYR A 93 -4.46 7.39 11.71
C TYR A 93 -3.83 5.98 11.75
N PHE A 94 -3.72 5.33 10.60
CA PHE A 94 -3.14 3.99 10.48
C PHE A 94 -1.71 3.97 11.04
N HIS A 95 -0.88 4.92 10.63
CA HIS A 95 0.52 5.03 11.07
C HIS A 95 0.61 5.38 12.54
N GLN A 96 -0.21 6.29 13.07
CA GLN A 96 -0.21 6.57 14.51
C GLN A 96 -0.53 5.33 15.36
N HIS A 97 -1.44 4.47 14.90
CA HIS A 97 -1.86 3.28 15.63
C HIS A 97 -0.97 2.04 15.38
N ASN A 98 -0.33 1.92 14.22
CA ASN A 98 0.49 0.76 13.82
C ASN A 98 2.00 1.05 13.72
N GLN A 99 2.46 2.29 13.88
CA GLN A 99 3.90 2.51 14.07
C GLN A 99 4.29 1.91 15.42
N LYS A 100 5.25 0.99 15.40
CA LYS A 100 6.11 0.77 16.56
C LYS A 100 6.64 2.15 16.95
N LYS A 101 6.39 2.60 18.18
CA LYS A 101 7.19 3.67 18.79
C LYS A 101 8.65 3.34 18.47
N ARG A 102 9.28 4.13 17.58
CA ARG A 102 10.73 4.14 17.50
C ARG A 102 11.17 4.80 18.80
N PHE A 103 11.36 3.98 19.83
CA PHE A 103 12.31 4.34 20.87
C PHE A 103 13.67 4.20 20.19
N TYR A 104 14.32 5.33 19.92
CA TYR A 104 15.75 5.59 20.07
C TYR A 104 16.05 6.97 19.50
#